data_AF-A0A7R9W484-F1
#
_entry.id   AF-A0A7R9W484-F1
#
_cell.length_a   1.000
_cell.length_b   1.000
_cell.length_c   1.000
_cell.angle_alpha   90.00
_cell.angle_beta   90.00
_cell.angle_gamma   90.00
#
_symmetry.space_group_name_H-M   'P 1'
#
loop_
_entity.id
_entity.type
_entity.pdbx_description
1 polymer ?
#
loop_
_entity_poly.entity_id
_entity_poly.type
_entity_poly.pdbx_seq_one_letter_code
_entity_poly.pdbx_strand_id
1 'polypeptide(L)'
;TMAIELQSGRFDCPDRLFFDIGGCWRSCLTSTSDVKELTPEFFTCPEFFINTNDFPLGKTQSEVEISNVKLPPWAKGSPYEFVRLHRLALESEYVSANLNHW
;
A
#
# COMPACT_ATOMS: atom_id res chain seq x y z
N THR A 1 18.23 -1.62 -8.34
CA THR A 1 17.52 -1.03 -7.18
C THR A 1 17.43 -2.11 -6.12
N MET A 2 17.54 -1.74 -4.85
CA MET A 2 17.68 -2.68 -3.73
C MET A 2 16.66 -3.85 -3.75
N ALA A 3 15.39 -3.60 -4.06
CA ALA A 3 14.36 -4.64 -4.12
C ALA A 3 14.63 -5.73 -5.18
N ILE A 4 15.16 -5.33 -6.36
CA ILE A 4 15.50 -6.24 -7.45
C ILE A 4 16.77 -7.03 -7.13
N GLU A 5 17.75 -6.37 -6.51
CA GLU A 5 19.01 -7.01 -6.10
C GLU A 5 18.76 -8.10 -5.05
N LEU A 6 17.88 -7.84 -4.08
CA LEU A 6 17.45 -8.83 -3.09
C LEU A 6 16.66 -10.00 -3.71
N GLN A 7 16.08 -9.80 -4.89
CA GLN A 7 15.28 -10.79 -5.63
C GLN A 7 16.03 -11.35 -6.85
N SER A 8 17.36 -11.44 -6.77
CA SER A 8 18.21 -12.07 -7.79
C SER A 8 18.07 -11.45 -9.19
N GLY A 9 17.92 -10.13 -9.27
CA GLY A 9 17.89 -9.39 -10.54
C GLY A 9 16.52 -9.28 -11.18
N ARG A 10 15.43 -9.65 -10.49
CA ARG A 10 14.04 -9.50 -10.99
C ARG A 10 13.11 -8.96 -9.91
N PHE A 11 11.91 -8.54 -10.30
CA PHE A 11 10.84 -8.29 -9.33
C PHE A 11 10.37 -9.60 -8.69
N ASP A 12 9.78 -9.48 -7.49
CA ASP A 12 9.16 -10.61 -6.82
C ASP A 12 7.94 -11.14 -7.61
N CYS A 13 7.42 -12.30 -7.23
CA CYS A 13 6.18 -12.86 -7.78
C CYS A 13 5.04 -11.83 -7.69
N PRO A 14 4.29 -11.57 -8.78
CA PRO A 14 3.21 -10.58 -8.80
C PRO A 14 2.21 -10.72 -7.66
N ASP A 15 1.80 -11.94 -7.30
CA ASP A 15 0.86 -12.21 -6.20
C ASP A 15 1.36 -11.79 -4.81
N ARG A 16 2.67 -11.59 -4.65
CA ARG A 16 3.30 -11.12 -3.40
C ARG A 16 3.62 -9.63 -3.40
N LEU A 17 3.51 -8.96 -4.54
CA LEU A 17 3.76 -7.53 -4.61
C LEU A 17 2.66 -6.76 -3.89
N PHE A 18 3.01 -5.58 -3.38
CA PHE A 18 2.04 -4.65 -2.83
C PHE A 18 1.34 -3.91 -3.96
N PHE A 19 0.07 -4.22 -4.20
CA PHE A 19 -0.71 -3.60 -5.28
C PHE A 19 -2.17 -3.28 -4.92
N ASP A 20 -2.68 -3.66 -3.74
CA ASP A 20 -4.07 -3.46 -3.34
C ASP A 20 -4.18 -3.18 -1.83
N ILE A 21 -4.62 -1.96 -1.48
CA ILE A 21 -4.83 -1.54 -0.09
C ILE A 21 -5.85 -2.44 0.61
N GLY A 22 -6.99 -2.71 -0.04
CA GLY A 22 -8.05 -3.52 0.53
C GLY A 22 -7.67 -4.99 0.64
N GLY A 23 -6.85 -5.48 -0.30
CA GLY A 23 -6.22 -6.79 -0.23
C GLY A 23 -5.27 -6.91 0.97
N CYS A 24 -4.34 -5.97 1.11
CA CYS A 24 -3.35 -5.96 2.18
C CYS A 24 -3.99 -5.82 3.57
N TRP A 25 -4.96 -4.91 3.73
CA TRP A 25 -5.72 -4.75 4.98
C TRP A 25 -6.43 -6.04 5.39
N ARG A 26 -7.12 -6.70 4.45
CA ARG A 26 -7.78 -8.00 4.73
C ARG A 26 -6.78 -9.08 5.11
N SER A 27 -5.62 -9.12 4.46
CA SER A 27 -4.55 -10.08 4.78
C SER A 27 -4.10 -9.90 6.24
N CYS A 28 -3.82 -8.67 6.68
CA CYS A 28 -3.40 -8.39 8.05
C CYS A 28 -4.46 -8.77 9.10
N LEU A 29 -5.75 -8.68 8.75
CA LEU A 29 -6.85 -9.05 9.66
C LEU A 29 -7.16 -10.56 9.69
N THR A 30 -6.76 -11.32 8.67
CA THR A 30 -7.17 -12.73 8.52
C THR A 30 -6.03 -13.72 8.62
N SER A 31 -4.79 -13.29 8.33
CA SER A 31 -3.61 -14.13 8.40
C SER A 31 -2.88 -13.93 9.74
N THR A 32 -2.62 -15.01 10.45
CA THR A 32 -1.85 -14.97 11.71
C THR A 32 -0.36 -14.67 11.49
N SER A 33 0.13 -14.73 10.26
CA SER A 33 1.51 -14.43 9.90
C SER A 33 1.70 -13.03 9.31
N ASP A 34 0.61 -12.29 9.08
CA ASP A 34 0.65 -10.96 8.48
C ASP A 34 0.40 -9.88 9.54
N VAL A 35 1.48 -9.46 10.20
CA VAL A 35 1.47 -8.49 11.31
C VAL A 35 2.09 -7.15 10.90
N LYS A 36 1.85 -6.72 9.66
CA LYS A 36 2.43 -5.49 9.10
C LYS A 36 1.73 -4.26 9.69
N GLU A 37 2.52 -3.24 9.96
CA GLU A 37 2.06 -1.89 10.30
C GLU A 37 2.37 -0.91 9.15
N LEU A 38 1.67 0.23 9.14
CA LEU A 38 1.86 1.24 8.10
C LEU A 38 3.16 2.03 8.30
N THR A 39 3.76 2.45 7.18
CA THR A 39 4.93 3.34 7.19
C THR A 39 4.51 4.81 7.01
N PRO A 40 5.37 5.79 7.34
CA PRO A 40 5.03 7.22 7.22
C PRO A 40 4.58 7.68 5.82
N GLU A 41 5.01 6.99 4.76
CA GLU A 41 4.67 7.29 3.37
C GLU A 41 3.16 7.22 3.12
N PHE A 42 2.43 6.38 3.85
CA PHE A 42 0.96 6.31 3.78
C PHE A 42 0.25 7.61 4.18
N PHE A 43 0.94 8.50 4.89
CA PHE A 43 0.41 9.75 5.42
C PHE A 43 1.02 11.00 4.75
N THR A 44 2.04 10.82 3.90
CA THR A 44 2.85 11.93 3.39
C THR A 44 3.27 11.85 1.92
N CYS A 45 3.27 10.66 1.30
CA CYS A 45 3.86 10.44 -0.03
C CYS A 45 2.87 9.78 -1.00
N PRO A 46 2.05 10.56 -1.73
CA PRO A 46 1.13 10.05 -2.75
C PRO A 46 1.80 9.24 -3.86
N GLU A 47 3.03 9.61 -4.21
CA GLU A 47 3.82 8.98 -5.27
C GLU A 47 4.15 7.51 -4.95
N PHE A 48 4.13 7.11 -3.67
CA PHE A 48 4.30 5.73 -3.23
C PHE A 48 3.27 4.77 -3.84
N PHE A 49 2.08 5.25 -4.19
CA PHE A 49 1.00 4.45 -4.76
C PHE A 49 0.99 4.44 -6.29
N ILE A 50 1.95 5.11 -6.94
CA ILE A 50 1.98 5.32 -8.39
C ILE A 50 3.24 4.66 -8.95
N ASN A 51 3.06 3.84 -9.99
CA ASN A 51 4.16 3.30 -10.79
C ASN A 51 4.66 4.35 -11.79
N THR A 52 5.25 5.43 -11.29
CA THR A 52 5.71 6.57 -12.10
C THR A 52 6.77 6.23 -13.14
N ASN A 53 7.51 5.15 -12.94
CA ASN A 53 8.56 4.68 -13.85
C ASN A 53 8.07 3.58 -14.81
N ASP A 54 6.77 3.26 -14.82
CA ASP A 54 6.17 2.23 -15.65
C ASP A 54 6.90 0.88 -15.57
N PHE A 55 7.26 0.47 -14.36
CA PHE A 55 7.94 -0.81 -14.15
C PHE A 55 7.06 -1.99 -14.59
N PRO A 56 7.64 -3.03 -15.22
CA PRO A 56 6.91 -4.23 -15.63
C PRO A 56 6.71 -5.17 -14.43
N LEU A 57 5.71 -4.88 -13.59
CA LEU A 57 5.42 -5.61 -12.35
C LEU A 57 4.67 -6.93 -12.57
N GLY A 58 4.23 -7.20 -13.80
CA GLY A 58 3.63 -8.47 -14.22
C GLY A 58 2.14 -8.59 -13.91
N LYS A 59 1.65 -9.84 -13.92
CA LYS A 59 0.25 -10.20 -13.69
C LYS A 59 0.14 -11.26 -12.60
N THR A 60 -0.86 -11.13 -11.74
CA THR A 60 -1.18 -12.14 -10.72
C THR A 60 -1.72 -13.42 -11.38
N GLN A 61 -1.81 -14.50 -10.60
CA GLN A 61 -2.45 -15.75 -11.05
C GLN A 61 -3.94 -15.58 -11.41
N SER A 62 -4.58 -14.52 -10.91
CA SER A 62 -5.97 -14.14 -11.24
C SER A 62 -6.06 -13.20 -12.44
N GLU A 63 -5.00 -13.10 -13.26
CA GLU A 63 -4.92 -12.26 -14.45
C GLU A 63 -5.08 -10.75 -14.17
N VAL A 64 -4.76 -10.31 -12.94
CA VAL A 64 -4.74 -8.89 -12.58
C VAL A 64 -3.38 -8.31 -12.93
N GLU A 65 -3.35 -7.35 -13.83
CA GLU A 65 -2.15 -6.57 -14.14
C GLU A 65 -1.78 -5.63 -13.00
N ILE A 66 -0.50 -5.64 -12.64
CA ILE A 66 0.04 -4.83 -11.55
C ILE A 66 0.71 -3.60 -12.15
N SER A 67 0.28 -2.43 -11.68
CA SER A 67 0.90 -1.14 -12.00
C SER A 67 0.72 -0.22 -10.79
N ASN A 68 -0.17 0.77 -10.87
CA ASN A 68 -0.55 1.60 -9.71
C ASN A 68 -1.24 0.75 -8.64
N VAL A 69 -1.08 1.16 -7.37
CA VAL A 69 -1.75 0.52 -6.25
C VAL A 69 -3.25 0.79 -6.32
N LYS A 70 -4.06 -0.25 -6.15
CA LYS A 70 -5.52 -0.14 -6.07
C LYS A 70 -5.92 0.54 -4.77
N LEU A 71 -6.55 1.71 -4.92
CA LEU A 71 -7.01 2.53 -3.80
C LEU A 71 -8.49 2.24 -3.47
N PRO A 72 -8.92 2.47 -2.21
CA PRO A 72 -10.32 2.37 -1.85
C PRO A 72 -11.23 3.34 -2.63
N PRO A 73 -12.53 3.04 -2.81
CA PRO A 73 -13.44 3.87 -3.61
C PRO A 73 -13.55 5.32 -3.13
N TRP A 74 -13.43 5.56 -1.82
CA TRP A 74 -13.51 6.90 -1.22
C TRP A 74 -12.34 7.81 -1.63
N ALA A 75 -11.22 7.25 -2.09
CA ALA A 75 -10.09 8.01 -2.63
C ALA A 75 -10.30 8.46 -4.08
N LYS A 76 -11.37 8.01 -4.75
CA LYS A 76 -11.77 8.44 -6.11
C LYS A 76 -10.64 8.28 -7.15
N GLY A 77 -9.81 7.26 -6.99
CA GLY A 77 -8.66 7.00 -7.86
C GLY A 77 -7.49 8.00 -7.70
N SER A 78 -7.51 8.85 -6.67
CA SER A 78 -6.45 9.84 -6.40
C SER A 78 -5.59 9.42 -5.21
N PRO A 79 -4.29 9.11 -5.42
CA PRO A 79 -3.33 8.92 -4.34
C PRO A 79 -3.21 10.13 -3.41
N TYR A 80 -3.34 11.34 -3.96
CA TYR A 80 -3.33 12.57 -3.17
C TYR A 80 -4.53 12.63 -2.22
N GLU A 81 -5.72 12.23 -2.68
CA GLU A 81 -6.91 12.19 -1.82
C GLU A 81 -6.80 11.08 -0.77
N PHE A 82 -6.23 9.92 -1.14
CA PHE A 82 -5.94 8.84 -0.20
C PHE A 82 -5.06 9.33 0.95
N VAL A 83 -3.90 9.91 0.62
CA VAL A 83 -2.94 10.42 1.62
C VAL A 83 -3.52 11.57 2.43
N ARG A 84 -4.26 12.50 1.79
CA ARG A 84 -4.92 13.61 2.49
C ARG A 84 -5.88 13.11 3.56
N LEU A 85 -6.72 12.12 3.22
CA LEU A 85 -7.68 11.55 4.16
C LEU A 85 -6.99 10.72 5.24
N HIS A 86 -5.95 9.96 4.92
CA HIS A 86 -5.13 9.26 5.91
C HIS A 86 -4.49 10.23 6.92
N ARG A 87 -3.94 11.35 6.44
CA ARG A 87 -3.39 12.38 7.32
C ARG A 87 -4.46 13.02 8.19
N LEU A 88 -5.64 13.32 7.64
CA LEU A 88 -6.76 13.83 8.45
C LEU A 88 -7.22 12.83 9.52
N ALA A 89 -7.20 11.54 9.22
CA ALA A 89 -7.52 10.51 10.19
C ALA A 89 -6.45 10.42 11.30
N LEU A 90 -5.16 10.46 10.94
CA LEU A 90 -4.04 10.45 11.89
C LEU A 90 -4.09 11.66 12.86
N GLU A 91 -4.43 12.84 12.35
CA GLU A 91 -4.53 14.08 13.12
C GLU A 91 -5.90 14.28 13.80
N SER A 92 -6.78 13.26 13.76
CA SER A 92 -8.12 13.36 14.35
C SER A 92 -8.06 13.35 15.88
N GLU A 93 -9.12 13.88 16.52
CA GLU A 93 -9.28 13.80 17.97
C GLU A 93 -9.26 12.35 18.48
N TYR A 94 -9.87 11.43 17.72
CA TYR A 94 -9.90 10.02 18.07
C TYR A 94 -8.49 9.44 18.14
N VAL A 95 -7.67 9.65 17.11
CA VAL A 95 -6.28 9.14 17.12
C VAL A 95 -5.47 9.86 18.18
N SER A 96 -5.56 11.19 18.28
CA SER A 96 -4.84 11.96 19.30
C SER A 96 -5.12 11.50 20.74
N ALA A 97 -6.37 11.14 21.04
CA ALA A 97 -6.78 10.66 22.36
C ALA A 97 -6.38 9.21 22.67
N ASN A 98 -6.01 8.42 21.65
CA ASN A 98 -5.74 6.99 21.80
C ASN A 98 -4.32 6.57 21.38
N LEU A 99 -3.55 7.44 20.71
CA LEU A 99 -2.25 7.09 20.13
C LEU A 99 -1.24 6.64 21.19
N ASN A 100 -1.33 7.14 22.41
CA ASN A 100 -0.47 6.72 23.53
C ASN A 100 -0.67 5.25 23.96
N HIS A 101 -1.68 4.55 23.44
CA HIS A 101 -1.93 3.13 23.68
C HIS A 101 -1.37 2.22 22.59
N TRP A 102 -0.94 2.79 21.47
CA TRP A 102 -0.27 2.07 20.39
C TRP A 102 1.21 1.89 20.74
#